data_AF-A0AAQ4Q6S0-F1
#
_entry.id   AF-A0AAQ4Q6S0-F1
#
_cell.length_a   1.000
_cell.length_b   1.000
_cell.length_c   1.000
_cell.angle_alpha   90.00
_cell.angle_beta   90.00
_cell.angle_gamma   90.00
#
_symmetry.space_group_name_H-M   'P 1'
#
loop_
_entity.id
_entity.type
_entity.pdbx_description
1 polymer ?
#
loop_
_entity_poly.entity_id
_entity_poly.type
_entity_poly.pdbx_seq_one_letter_code
_entity_poly.pdbx_strand_id
1 'polypeptide(L)'
;MMMMKMIFLLVSAAALLHASALPLNQRENLNHIIDLVQQYNGSHRMGNFVENVKELANCNSIFFCKVHKILRKHFGKNSSEEEVKIVRNLEMFNGAQNQTCAVLLKNGTTHHNSIQIPRLLEDLVKCIQNTNMMN
;
A
#
# COMPACT_ATOMS: atom_id res chain seq x y z
N MET A 1 -40.38 -45.86 -27.81
CA MET A 1 -40.13 -44.92 -26.70
C MET A 1 -38.66 -44.55 -26.73
N MET A 2 -38.34 -43.35 -27.21
CA MET A 2 -36.96 -42.91 -27.53
C MET A 2 -36.37 -42.25 -26.27
N MET A 3 -35.34 -42.86 -25.65
CA MET A 3 -34.65 -42.25 -24.49
C MET A 3 -33.82 -41.07 -24.98
N MET A 4 -34.28 -39.86 -24.68
CA MET A 4 -33.56 -38.62 -24.94
C MET A 4 -32.41 -38.51 -23.91
N LYS A 5 -31.19 -38.82 -24.34
CA LYS A 5 -29.97 -38.65 -23.54
C LYS A 5 -29.70 -37.15 -23.37
N MET A 6 -30.09 -36.59 -22.23
CA MET A 6 -29.71 -35.24 -21.82
C MET A 6 -28.22 -35.21 -21.46
N ILE A 7 -27.39 -34.72 -22.38
CA ILE A 7 -25.97 -34.48 -22.16
C ILE A 7 -25.85 -33.21 -21.32
N PHE A 8 -25.55 -33.35 -20.03
CA PHE A 8 -25.17 -32.24 -19.17
C PHE A 8 -23.71 -31.86 -19.45
N LEU A 9 -23.50 -30.81 -20.23
CA LEU A 9 -22.18 -30.19 -20.42
C LEU A 9 -21.83 -29.37 -19.17
N LEU A 10 -20.98 -29.92 -18.31
CA LEU A 10 -20.33 -29.20 -17.22
C LEU A 10 -19.26 -28.27 -17.81
N VAL A 11 -19.63 -27.02 -18.07
CA VAL A 11 -18.67 -25.96 -18.42
C VAL A 11 -18.05 -25.47 -17.12
N SER A 12 -16.94 -26.09 -16.70
CA SER A 12 -16.10 -25.55 -15.63
C SER A 12 -15.45 -24.26 -16.11
N ALA A 13 -16.05 -23.13 -15.74
CA ALA A 13 -15.38 -21.84 -15.76
C ALA A 13 -14.33 -21.84 -14.65
N ALA A 14 -13.12 -22.30 -14.96
CA ALA A 14 -11.95 -22.00 -14.16
C ALA A 14 -11.66 -20.50 -14.32
N ALA A 15 -12.33 -19.66 -13.52
CA ALA A 15 -11.92 -18.29 -13.32
C ALA A 15 -10.53 -18.33 -12.68
N LEU A 16 -9.50 -18.16 -13.51
CA LEU A 16 -8.12 -17.95 -13.09
C LEU A 16 -8.07 -16.72 -12.19
N LEU A 17 -8.13 -16.96 -10.87
CA LEU A 17 -7.71 -16.02 -9.86
C LEU A 17 -6.23 -15.73 -10.10
N HIS A 18 -5.93 -14.65 -10.83
CA HIS A 18 -4.61 -14.04 -10.84
C HIS A 18 -4.40 -13.29 -9.52
N ALA A 19 -4.48 -14.00 -8.39
CA ALA A 19 -3.89 -13.54 -7.14
C ALA A 19 -2.39 -13.65 -7.34
N SER A 20 -1.79 -12.58 -7.85
CA SER A 20 -0.34 -12.49 -7.99
C SER A 20 0.21 -12.34 -6.57
N ALA A 21 0.53 -13.46 -5.93
CA ALA A 21 1.08 -13.43 -4.58
C ALA A 21 2.30 -12.50 -4.55
N LEU A 22 2.33 -11.59 -3.57
CA LEU A 22 3.46 -10.67 -3.39
C LEU A 22 4.75 -11.48 -3.17
N PRO A 23 5.84 -11.16 -3.89
CA PRO A 23 7.15 -11.70 -3.60
C PRO A 23 7.51 -11.59 -2.11
N LEU A 24 8.16 -12.62 -1.56
CA LEU A 24 8.46 -12.74 -0.12
C LEU A 24 9.15 -11.48 0.44
N ASN A 25 10.14 -10.96 -0.29
CA ASN A 25 10.88 -9.76 0.08
C ASN A 25 10.01 -8.49 0.16
N GLN A 26 8.94 -8.39 -0.64
CA GLN A 26 8.00 -7.28 -0.58
C GLN A 26 7.17 -7.36 0.69
N ARG A 27 6.69 -8.56 1.04
CA ARG A 27 5.93 -8.80 2.28
C ARG A 27 6.77 -8.51 3.52
N GLU A 28 8.04 -8.91 3.53
CA GLU A 28 8.97 -8.61 4.63
C GLU A 28 9.15 -7.11 4.85
N ASN A 29 9.38 -6.34 3.78
CA ASN A 29 9.49 -4.87 3.88
C ASN A 29 8.21 -4.23 4.44
N LEU A 30 7.05 -4.72 4.01
CA LEU A 30 5.76 -4.26 4.50
C LEU A 30 5.54 -4.58 5.99
N ASN A 31 5.86 -5.80 6.43
CA ASN A 31 5.77 -6.18 7.83
C ASN A 31 6.70 -5.34 8.71
N HIS A 32 7.92 -5.10 8.25
CA HIS A 32 8.87 -4.26 8.97
C HIS A 32 8.35 -2.82 9.14
N ILE A 33 7.62 -2.28 8.16
CA ILE A 33 6.95 -0.97 8.31
C ILE A 33 5.92 -1.01 9.45
N ILE A 34 5.13 -2.09 9.58
CA ILE A 34 4.17 -2.22 10.69
C ILE A 34 4.90 -2.13 12.04
N ASP A 35 5.97 -2.91 12.21
CA ASP A 35 6.73 -2.95 13.46
C ASP A 35 7.34 -1.58 13.78
N LEU A 36 7.90 -0.89 12.78
CA LEU A 36 8.48 0.45 12.94
C LEU A 36 7.43 1.50 13.30
N VAL A 37 6.24 1.45 12.69
CA VAL A 37 5.14 2.37 13.03
C VAL A 37 4.61 2.13 14.44
N GLN A 38 4.59 0.88 14.92
CA GLN A 38 4.21 0.58 16.30
C GLN A 38 5.22 1.11 17.33
N GLN A 39 6.51 1.11 16.98
CA GLN A 39 7.58 1.66 17.82
C GLN A 39 7.70 3.18 17.72
N TYR A 40 7.12 3.77 16.68
CA TYR A 40 7.22 5.19 16.39
C TYR A 40 6.45 6.05 17.40
N ASN A 41 7.18 6.81 18.22
CA ASN A 41 6.60 7.86 19.05
C ASN A 41 6.43 9.14 18.23
N GLY A 42 5.28 9.28 17.56
CA GLY A 42 4.99 10.39 16.65
C GLY A 42 4.62 11.74 17.28
N SER A 43 4.84 11.91 18.59
CA SER A 43 4.45 13.13 19.32
C SER A 43 5.09 14.41 18.75
N HIS A 44 6.34 14.36 18.30
CA HIS A 44 7.04 15.47 17.64
C HIS A 44 6.51 15.82 16.25
N ARG A 45 5.67 14.97 15.64
CA ARG A 45 5.04 15.21 14.33
C ARG A 45 3.55 15.46 14.39
N MET A 46 2.94 15.56 15.57
CA MET A 46 1.51 15.88 15.71
C MET A 46 1.12 17.22 15.07
N GLY A 47 2.02 18.20 15.06
CA GLY A 47 1.79 19.50 14.40
C GLY A 47 1.94 19.48 12.87
N ASN A 48 2.40 18.36 12.28
CA ASN A 48 2.68 18.29 10.85
C ASN A 48 1.49 17.72 10.09
N PHE A 49 0.88 18.59 9.30
CA PHE A 49 -0.24 18.26 8.43
C PHE A 49 0.24 17.99 7.00
N VAL A 50 -0.31 16.94 6.41
CA VAL A 50 0.01 16.46 5.06
C VAL A 50 -1.28 16.13 4.31
N GLU A 51 -1.20 15.98 3.00
CA GLU A 51 -2.35 15.59 2.17
C GLU A 51 -2.99 14.29 2.67
N ASN A 52 -4.32 14.27 2.74
CA ASN A 52 -5.09 13.07 3.00
C ASN A 52 -5.14 12.22 1.74
N VAL A 53 -4.47 11.06 1.79
CA VAL A 53 -4.40 10.11 0.67
C VAL A 53 -5.29 8.89 0.86
N LYS A 54 -6.15 8.86 1.87
CA LYS A 54 -7.05 7.72 2.12
C LYS A 54 -8.08 7.51 1.03
N GLU A 55 -8.57 8.60 0.44
CA GLU A 55 -9.48 8.57 -0.72
C GLU A 55 -8.72 8.27 -2.02
N LEU A 56 -7.40 8.46 -2.01
CA LEU A 56 -6.49 8.15 -3.11
C LEU A 56 -6.18 6.65 -3.08
N ALA A 57 -7.21 5.93 -3.48
CA ALA A 57 -7.23 4.52 -3.80
C ALA A 57 -7.21 3.53 -2.63
N ASN A 58 -7.95 2.44 -2.85
CA ASN A 58 -8.15 1.30 -1.98
C ASN A 58 -6.85 0.52 -1.69
N CYS A 59 -5.86 1.15 -1.06
CA CYS A 59 -4.56 0.56 -0.73
C CYS A 59 -3.83 0.00 -1.97
N ASN A 60 -3.94 0.69 -3.11
CA ASN A 60 -3.28 0.28 -4.35
C ASN A 60 -1.88 0.93 -4.49
N SER A 61 -1.19 0.63 -5.59
CA SER A 61 0.14 1.19 -5.88
C SER A 61 0.24 2.73 -5.82
N ILE A 62 -0.82 3.46 -6.21
CA ILE A 62 -0.84 4.93 -6.16
C ILE A 62 -0.78 5.42 -4.71
N PHE A 63 -1.53 4.77 -3.82
CA PHE A 63 -1.51 5.06 -2.38
C PHE A 63 -0.09 4.95 -1.84
N PHE A 64 0.57 3.80 -2.02
CA PHE A 64 1.92 3.56 -1.48
C PHE A 64 2.97 4.52 -2.06
N CYS A 65 2.88 4.83 -3.35
CA CYS A 65 3.75 5.82 -3.98
C CYS A 65 3.57 7.23 -3.40
N LYS A 66 2.34 7.62 -3.11
CA LYS A 66 2.03 8.96 -2.61
C LYS A 66 2.40 9.10 -1.13
N VAL A 67 2.13 8.08 -0.32
CA VAL A 67 2.61 7.99 1.07
C VAL A 67 4.14 8.09 1.09
N HIS A 68 4.85 7.32 0.27
CA HIS A 68 6.31 7.40 0.19
C HIS A 68 6.81 8.82 -0.16
N LYS A 69 6.20 9.47 -1.16
CA LYS A 69 6.55 10.86 -1.54
C LYS A 69 6.34 11.84 -0.38
N ILE A 70 5.22 11.72 0.34
CA ILE A 70 4.91 12.58 1.49
C ILE A 70 5.93 12.34 2.61
N LEU A 71 6.11 11.09 3.03
CA LEU A 71 7.01 10.77 4.14
C LEU A 71 8.45 11.16 3.82
N ARG A 72 8.96 10.88 2.60
CA ARG A 72 10.30 11.31 2.19
C ARG A 72 10.50 12.82 2.24
N LYS A 73 9.45 13.62 1.98
CA LYS A 73 9.52 15.09 2.07
C LYS A 73 9.59 15.57 3.53
N HIS A 74 8.87 14.91 4.43
CA HIS A 74 8.72 15.33 5.83
C HIS A 74 9.78 14.71 6.76
N PHE A 75 10.24 13.51 6.45
CA PHE A 75 11.30 12.79 7.15
C PHE A 75 12.66 13.16 6.52
N GLY A 76 13.08 14.41 6.75
CA GLY A 76 14.34 14.97 6.28
C GLY A 76 15.53 14.73 7.24
N LYS A 77 16.41 15.74 7.38
CA LYS A 77 17.70 15.62 8.10
C LYS A 77 17.61 15.34 9.61
N ASN A 78 16.49 15.67 10.24
CA ASN A 78 16.28 15.50 11.69
C ASN A 78 15.33 14.33 11.99
N SER A 79 15.35 13.30 11.15
CA SER A 79 14.44 12.16 11.29
C SER A 79 14.97 11.16 12.29
N SER A 80 14.06 10.50 13.00
CA SER A 80 14.44 9.36 13.83
C SER A 80 14.88 8.18 12.95
N GLU A 81 15.54 7.20 13.55
CA GLU A 81 15.97 6.00 12.83
C GLU A 81 14.76 5.24 12.24
N GLU A 82 13.64 5.21 12.96
CA GLU A 82 12.39 4.60 12.53
C GLU A 82 11.82 5.32 11.30
N GLU A 83 11.78 6.66 11.31
CA GLU A 83 11.31 7.48 10.19
C GLU A 83 12.11 7.18 8.91
N VAL A 84 13.44 7.07 9.03
CA VAL A 84 14.33 6.73 7.91
C VAL A 84 14.05 5.31 7.41
N LYS A 85 13.91 4.34 8.32
CA LYS A 85 13.63 2.95 7.96
C LYS A 85 12.26 2.78 7.31
N ILE A 86 11.23 3.51 7.75
CA ILE A 86 9.89 3.48 7.13
C ILE A 86 9.99 3.93 5.67
N VAL A 87 10.65 5.06 5.40
CA VAL A 87 10.83 5.58 4.03
C VAL A 87 11.60 4.58 3.16
N ARG A 88 12.68 4.00 3.69
CA ARG A 88 13.51 3.04 2.95
C ARG A 88 12.74 1.75 2.60
N ASN A 89 11.97 1.19 3.53
CA ASN A 89 11.17 0.00 3.25
C ASN A 89 10.07 0.29 2.22
N LEU A 90 9.45 1.48 2.26
CA LEU A 90 8.50 1.92 1.24
C LEU A 90 9.16 2.10 -0.14
N GLU A 91 10.38 2.63 -0.18
CA GLU A 91 11.14 2.76 -1.43
C GLU A 91 11.44 1.40 -2.05
N MET A 92 11.90 0.42 -1.26
CA MET A 92 12.16 -0.94 -1.72
C MET A 92 10.89 -1.64 -2.20
N PHE A 93 9.79 -1.50 -1.45
CA PHE A 93 8.50 -2.06 -1.84
C PHE A 93 8.00 -1.47 -3.17
N ASN A 94 8.02 -0.15 -3.31
CA ASN A 94 7.57 0.54 -4.52
C ASN A 94 8.48 0.25 -5.72
N GLY A 95 9.79 0.16 -5.52
CA GLY A 95 10.77 -0.12 -6.58
C GLY A 95 10.65 -1.54 -7.15
N ALA A 96 10.09 -2.48 -6.38
CA ALA A 96 9.87 -3.84 -6.83
C ALA A 96 8.53 -4.02 -7.57
N GLN A 97 7.72 -2.97 -7.72
CA GLN A 97 6.48 -3.01 -8.51
C GLN A 97 6.75 -2.79 -10.00
N ASN A 98 5.93 -3.41 -10.85
CA ASN A 98 6.05 -3.30 -12.32
C ASN A 98 5.82 -1.89 -12.88
N GLN A 99 5.22 -0.97 -12.09
CA GLN A 99 4.94 0.41 -12.50
C GLN A 99 5.68 1.39 -11.60
N THR A 100 6.33 2.38 -12.22
CA THR A 100 7.08 3.39 -11.46
C THR A 100 6.14 4.41 -10.81
N CYS A 101 6.46 4.83 -9.58
CA CYS A 101 5.72 5.89 -8.90
C CYS A 101 5.65 7.20 -9.70
N ALA A 102 6.65 7.48 -10.55
CA ALA A 102 6.64 8.65 -11.42
C ALA A 102 5.46 8.65 -12.41
N VAL A 103 5.09 7.47 -12.94
CA VAL A 103 3.94 7.32 -13.84
C VAL A 103 2.64 7.40 -13.04
N LEU A 104 2.56 6.66 -11.93
CA LEU A 104 1.36 6.60 -11.09
C LEU A 104 0.96 7.96 -10.51
N LEU A 105 1.93 8.79 -10.14
CA LEU A 105 1.68 10.10 -9.54
C LEU A 105 1.30 11.20 -10.54
N LYS A 106 1.54 11.03 -11.85
CA LYS A 106 1.08 11.98 -12.88
C LYS A 106 -0.44 11.95 -13.04
N ASN A 107 -1.06 10.80 -12.78
CA ASN A 107 -2.50 10.58 -12.96
C ASN A 107 -3.27 10.67 -11.63
N GLY A 108 -2.59 10.94 -10.51
CA GLY A 108 -3.22 10.99 -9.20
C GLY A 108 -3.91 12.33 -8.94
N THR A 109 -5.17 12.28 -8.52
CA THR A 109 -5.90 13.46 -8.03
C THR A 109 -5.19 14.04 -6.79
N THR A 110 -5.23 15.36 -6.63
CA THR A 110 -4.75 16.00 -5.39
C THR A 110 -5.96 16.30 -4.53
N HIS A 111 -5.97 15.87 -3.27
CA HIS A 111 -7.07 16.11 -2.34
C HIS A 111 -6.73 17.27 -1.43
N HIS A 112 -7.71 18.14 -1.17
CA HIS A 112 -7.53 19.34 -0.35
C HIS A 112 -7.60 19.07 1.16
N ASN A 113 -8.08 17.90 1.56
CA ASN A 113 -8.14 17.51 2.96
C ASN A 113 -6.73 17.22 3.49
N SER A 114 -6.42 17.68 4.69
CA SER A 114 -5.15 17.40 5.36
C SER A 114 -5.33 16.53 6.60
N ILE A 115 -4.34 15.69 6.89
CA ILE A 115 -4.27 14.83 8.08
C ILE A 115 -2.90 14.96 8.73
N GLN A 116 -2.80 14.59 10.01
CA GLN A 116 -1.51 14.55 10.70
C GLN A 116 -0.68 13.35 10.25
N ILE A 117 0.65 13.47 10.30
CA ILE A 117 1.58 12.36 9.96
C ILE A 117 1.26 11.07 10.74
N PRO A 118 1.03 11.07 12.06
CA PRO A 118 0.65 9.85 12.78
C PRO A 118 -0.59 9.18 12.19
N ARG A 119 -1.59 9.96 11.79
CA ARG A 119 -2.81 9.43 11.15
C ARG A 119 -2.52 8.84 9.76
N LEU A 120 -1.64 9.46 8.99
CA LEU A 120 -1.18 8.91 7.71
C LEU A 120 -0.48 7.55 7.91
N LEU A 121 0.32 7.40 8.97
CA LEU A 121 0.99 6.14 9.30
C LEU A 121 0.00 5.05 9.74
N GLU A 122 -1.06 5.40 10.48
CA GLU A 122 -2.15 4.47 10.79
C GLU A 122 -2.86 3.95 9.54
N ASP A 123 -3.17 4.86 8.60
CA ASP A 123 -3.81 4.48 7.34
C ASP A 123 -2.86 3.63 6.47
N LEU A 124 -1.56 3.90 6.50
CA LEU A 124 -0.54 3.05 5.88
C LEU A 124 -0.57 1.63 6.47
N VAL A 125 -0.56 1.48 7.80
CA VAL A 125 -0.59 0.17 8.47
C VAL A 125 -1.84 -0.63 8.06
N LYS A 126 -3.02 0.00 8.08
CA LYS A 126 -4.27 -0.64 7.63
C LYS A 126 -4.17 -1.13 6.19
N CYS A 127 -3.58 -0.31 5.32
CA CYS A 127 -3.39 -0.69 3.93
C CYS A 127 -2.42 -1.85 3.76
N ILE A 128 -1.31 -1.87 4.52
CA ILE A 128 -0.38 -3.00 4.51
C ILE A 128 -1.06 -4.29 4.95
N GLN A 129 -1.82 -4.25 6.04
CA GLN A 129 -2.55 -5.41 6.54
C GLN A 129 -3.53 -5.95 5.49
N ASN A 130 -4.30 -5.07 4.85
CA ASN A 130 -5.20 -5.41 3.75
C ASN A 130 -4.45 -6.06 2.57
N THR A 131 -3.33 -5.46 2.15
CA THR A 131 -2.48 -5.96 1.06
C THR A 131 -1.89 -7.34 1.38
N ASN A 132 -1.50 -7.60 2.63
CA ASN A 132 -0.96 -8.88 3.09
C ASN A 132 -2.03 -9.98 3.25
N MET A 133 -3.29 -9.60 3.50
CA MET A 133 -4.41 -10.55 3.59
C MET A 133 -4.99 -10.94 2.22
N MET A 134 -4.94 -10.02 1.25
CA MET A 134 -5.48 -10.24 -0.10
C MET A 134 -4.52 -10.94 -1.07
N ASN A 135 -3.24 -11.12 -0.71
CA ASN A 135 -2.22 -11.74 -1.55
C ASN A 135 -1.53 -12.90 -0.84
#